data_AF-A0A1A7BVW1-F1
#
_entry.id   AF-A0A1A7BVW1-F1
#
_cell.length_a   1.000
_cell.length_b   1.000
_cell.length_c   1.000
_cell.angle_alpha   90.00
_cell.angle_beta   90.00
_cell.angle_gamma   90.00
#
_symmetry.space_group_name_H-M   'P 1'
#
loop_
_entity.id
_entity.type
_entity.pdbx_description
1 polymer ?
#
loop_
_entity_poly.entity_id
_entity_poly.type
_entity_poly.pdbx_seq_one_letter_code
_entity_poly.pdbx_strand_id
1 'polypeptide(L)' 'MTKIEPDRAALEIAYGQLRTTRPLDELLKVPNLKATLYAVARRHMKRRDRFDPKKMQANDND' A
#
# COMPACT_ATOMS: atom_id res chain seq x y z
N MET A 1 12.60 -5.26 -13.11
CA MET A 1 11.89 -4.88 -11.86
C MET A 1 10.43 -5.22 -12.02
N THR A 2 9.98 -6.35 -11.47
CA THR A 2 8.57 -6.75 -11.46
C THR A 2 7.79 -5.66 -10.73
N LYS A 3 6.98 -4.88 -11.45
CA LYS A 3 6.06 -3.93 -10.82
C LYS A 3 5.03 -4.76 -10.06
N ILE A 4 5.22 -4.92 -8.75
CA ILE A 4 4.19 -5.48 -7.89
C ILE A 4 3.01 -4.53 -7.97
N GLU A 5 1.91 -4.98 -8.57
CA GLU A 5 0.68 -4.22 -8.58
C GLU A 5 0.10 -4.23 -7.16
N PRO A 6 -0.26 -3.06 -6.62
CA PRO A 6 -0.89 -2.99 -5.32
C PRO A 6 -2.27 -3.65 -5.33
N ASP A 7 -2.55 -4.46 -4.31
CA ASP A 7 -3.88 -5.00 -4.11
C ASP A 7 -4.89 -3.90 -3.77
N ARG A 8 -6.17 -4.19 -4.00
CA ARG A 8 -7.26 -3.22 -3.79
C ARG A 8 -7.32 -2.71 -2.35
N ALA A 9 -7.04 -3.56 -1.36
CA ALA A 9 -7.02 -3.13 0.04
C ALA A 9 -5.88 -2.12 0.31
N ALA A 10 -4.69 -2.35 -0.26
CA ALA A 10 -3.59 -1.40 -0.18
C ALA A 10 -3.92 -0.06 -0.86
N LEU A 11 -4.66 -0.07 -1.97
CA LEU A 11 -5.12 1.13 -2.66
C LEU A 11 -6.16 1.90 -1.83
N GLU A 12 -7.11 1.23 -1.19
CA GLU A 12 -8.12 1.86 -0.32
C GLU A 12 -7.49 2.48 0.94
N ILE A 13 -6.48 1.82 1.53
CA ILE A 13 -5.72 2.38 2.64
C ILE A 13 -4.92 3.61 2.21
N ALA A 14 -4.25 3.54 1.05
CA ALA A 14 -3.54 4.68 0.49
C ALA A 14 -4.48 5.85 0.18
N TYR A 15 -5.68 5.56 -0.30
CA TYR A 15 -6.75 6.53 -0.54
C TYR A 15 -7.17 7.25 0.74
N GLY A 16 -7.41 6.50 1.82
CA GLY A 16 -7.73 7.08 3.13
C GLY A 16 -6.64 8.01 3.68
N GLN A 17 -5.37 7.78 3.33
CA GLN A 17 -4.24 8.64 3.73
C GLN A 17 -4.17 9.94 2.92
N LEU A 18 -4.63 9.95 1.67
CA LEU A 18 -4.62 11.13 0.81
C LEU A 18 -5.64 12.20 1.22
N ARG A 19 -6.59 11.88 2.12
CA ARG A 19 -7.64 12.78 2.64
C ARG A 19 -8.25 13.67 1.55
N THR A 20 -8.52 13.08 0.39
CA THR A 20 -9.09 13.78 -0.77
C THR A 20 -10.58 13.51 -0.86
N THR A 21 -11.32 14.49 -1.38
CA THR A 21 -12.76 14.38 -1.63
C THR A 21 -13.08 13.71 -2.97
N ARG A 22 -12.07 13.54 -3.84
CA ARG A 22 -12.24 12.91 -5.15
C ARG A 22 -12.31 11.40 -5.02
N PRO A 23 -13.20 10.71 -5.75
CA PRO A 23 -13.28 9.25 -5.69
C PRO A 23 -11.99 8.58 -6.19
N LEU A 24 -11.73 7.38 -5.70
CA LEU A 24 -10.54 6.58 -6.05
C LEU A 24 -10.36 6.44 -7.57
N ASP A 25 -11.44 6.14 -8.30
CA ASP A 25 -11.44 6.02 -9.76
C ASP A 25 -10.98 7.30 -10.48
N GLU A 26 -11.30 8.48 -9.95
CA GLU A 26 -10.81 9.73 -10.52
C GLU A 26 -9.31 9.92 -10.29
N LEU A 27 -8.81 9.52 -9.12
CA LEU A 27 -7.37 9.56 -8.84
C LEU A 27 -6.59 8.63 -9.77
N LEU A 28 -7.17 7.48 -10.10
CA LEU A 28 -6.57 6.52 -11.03
C LEU A 28 -6.51 7.02 -12.48
N LYS A 29 -7.36 7.99 -12.85
CA LYS A 29 -7.34 8.65 -14.17
C LYS A 29 -6.24 9.71 -14.28
N VAL A 30 -5.76 10.25 -13.16
CA VAL A 30 -4.71 11.27 -13.15
C VAL A 30 -3.34 10.60 -12.95
N PRO A 31 -2.43 10.61 -13.94
CA PRO A 31 -1.18 9.85 -13.90
C PRO A 31 -0.32 10.13 -12.66
N ASN A 32 -0.23 11.41 -12.27
CA ASN A 32 0.56 11.84 -11.12
C ASN A 32 -0.02 11.34 -9.79
N LEU A 33 -1.35 11.38 -9.64
CA LEU A 33 -2.03 10.91 -8.42
C LEU A 33 -2.02 9.39 -8.36
N LYS A 34 -2.22 8.71 -9.50
CA LYS A 34 -2.07 7.26 -9.63
C LYS A 34 -0.67 6.81 -9.18
N ALA A 35 0.39 7.50 -9.61
CA ALA A 35 1.75 7.16 -9.22
C ALA A 35 1.97 7.26 -7.71
N THR A 36 1.50 8.34 -7.08
CA THR A 36 1.55 8.53 -5.62
C THR A 36 0.76 7.46 -4.88
N LEU A 37 -0.47 7.20 -5.31
CA LEU A 37 -1.35 6.19 -4.72
C LEU A 37 -0.69 4.80 -4.77
N TYR A 38 -0.12 4.42 -5.91
CA TYR A 38 0.59 3.15 -6.09
C TYR A 38 1.88 3.07 -5.26
N ALA A 39 2.58 4.19 -5.04
CA ALA A 39 3.76 4.22 -4.20
C ALA A 39 3.40 3.99 -2.71
N VAL A 40 2.35 4.66 -2.23
CA VAL A 40 1.86 4.51 -0.85
C VAL A 40 1.30 3.11 -0.63
N ALA A 41 0.50 2.59 -1.56
CA ALA A 41 -0.06 1.24 -1.49
C ALA A 41 1.04 0.16 -1.44
N ARG A 42 2.06 0.27 -2.30
CA ARG A 42 3.22 -0.65 -2.26
C ARG A 42 4.01 -0.55 -0.95
N ARG A 43 4.17 0.65 -0.40
CA ARG A 43 4.81 0.83 0.91
C ARG A 43 4.01 0.14 2.02
N HIS A 44 2.68 0.19 1.95
CA HIS A 44 1.81 -0.51 2.89
C HIS A 44 1.93 -2.03 2.76
N MET A 45 1.90 -2.57 1.54
CA MET A 45 2.12 -4.01 1.30
C MET A 45 3.49 -4.47 1.82
N LYS A 46 4.56 -3.73 1.51
CA LYS A 46 5.90 -4.04 2.00
C LYS A 46 5.99 -3.97 3.53
N ARG A 47 5.25 -3.06 4.17
CA ARG A 47 5.13 -3.03 5.63
C ARG A 47 4.38 -4.25 6.15
N ARG A 48 3.27 -4.67 5.53
CA ARG A 48 2.56 -5.91 5.90
C ARG A 48 3.44 -7.15 5.76
N ASP A 49 4.16 -7.29 4.65
CA ASP A 49 5.09 -8.40 4.40
C ASP A 49 6.25 -8.43 5.39
N ARG A 50 6.74 -7.25 5.80
CA ARG A 50 7.76 -7.12 6.84
C ARG A 50 7.21 -7.36 8.25
N PHE A 51 5.93 -7.05 8.46
CA PHE A 51 5.21 -7.19 9.73
C PHE A 51 4.38 -8.48 9.71
N ASP A 52 4.98 -9.57 9.25
CA ASP A 52 4.38 -10.89 9.32
C ASP A 52 4.59 -11.42 10.75
N PRO A 53 3.55 -11.53 11.59
CA PRO A 53 3.69 -11.94 12.98
C PRO A 53 4.31 -13.34 13.12
N LYS A 54 4.22 -14.19 12.08
CA LYS A 54 4.92 -15.49 12.04
C LYS A 54 6.45 -15.35 12.01
N LYS A 55 7.00 -14.26 11.47
CA LYS A 55 8.45 -13.99 11.49
C LYS A 55 8.92 -13.32 12.78
N MET A 56 8.02 -12.61 13.47
CA MET A 56 8.36 -11.93 14.73
C MET A 56 8.45 -12.91 15.91
N GLN A 57 7.70 -14.02 15.87
CA GLN A 57 7.70 -15.04 16.92
C GLN A 57 8.97 -15.92 16.94
N ALA A 58 9.83 -15.83 15.92
CA ALA A 58 11.07 -16.60 15.84
C ALA A 58 12.28 -15.94 16.54
N ASN A 59 12.13 -14.69 17.01
CA ASN A 59 13.20 -13.93 17.66
C ASN A 59 13.05 -13.79 19.18
N ASP A 60 12.08 -14.50 19.80
CA ASP A 60 11.77 -14.46 21.23
C ASP A 60 11.99 -15.84 21.89
N ASN A 61 13.10 -16.49 21.56
CA ASN A 61 13.60 -17.67 22.27
C ASN A 61 15.11 -17.46 22.50
N ASP A 62 15.44 -16.65 23.51
CA ASP A 62 16.71 -16.74 24.24
C ASP A 62 16.41 -16.69 25.74
#